data_AF-A0A1G2L665-F1
#
_entry.id   AF-A0A1G2L665-F1
#
_cell.length_a   1.000
_cell.length_b   1.000
_cell.length_c   1.000
_cell.angle_alpha   90.00
_cell.angle_beta   90.00
_cell.angle_gamma   90.00
#
_symmetry.space_group_name_H-M   'P 1'
#
loop_
_entity.id
_entity.type
_entity.pdbx_description
1 polymer ?
#
loop_
_entity_poly.entity_id
_entity_poly.type
_entity_poly.pdbx_seq_one_letter_code
_entity_poly.pdbx_strand_id
1 'polypeptide(L)'
;MKNYILVGLGPHAKRIYYPFLEKHRDRYGIRLKLLIELENQSQKVANFLDQRILRPEKILYLPNNEVNRMGAVLEGIAKKELDSLVLSEKIDGIIISTEPKAHKIYAEWALKNNISILMDKPITSPRDVSTNIESAKQIYKDYLDLENMLKQSTAKFYITCQRRNHAGYVFIKKMLKAFIAEYRIPVSYIDIYHADGAWSLPHEFGKENHPYKYGYGKLMHSGYHFIDLFAWIAQTNLDFTCVRPDSAKIYTARFTPNDFFKQIPEGVYDRFFPHRQCGEFYRAYHREDYAHYGELDAYIVLQLMRGRDVVTTSSINLQQNSYSGRGWFDLPDDTYKGNGRVRHERVTIQVSHLLNIQVHSYQSHEQKETSTVGGKDHFDILIFRNKRLIGGEEFTKIPIGGDMKEKNAGDRYYLGHNEKARELTMLNFIEGKDDESEFAKHRFTNQLLSNIYRSIALGVETGNAQATFKIHG
;
A
#
# COMPACT_ATOMS: atom_id res chain seq x y z
N MET A 1 1.54 4.38 30.70
CA MET A 1 2.55 3.55 30.02
C MET A 1 1.86 2.71 28.97
N LYS A 2 2.51 2.48 27.83
CA LYS A 2 2.00 1.68 26.72
C LYS A 2 3.07 0.69 26.25
N ASN A 3 2.78 -0.59 26.34
CA ASN A 3 3.71 -1.67 26.03
C ASN A 3 3.45 -2.24 24.62
N TYR A 4 4.45 -2.18 23.74
CA TYR A 4 4.32 -2.62 22.36
C TYR A 4 5.31 -3.70 21.97
N ILE A 5 4.91 -4.49 20.97
CA ILE A 5 5.76 -5.43 20.24
C ILE A 5 5.96 -4.88 18.82
N LEU A 6 7.18 -4.97 18.28
CA LEU A 6 7.47 -4.70 16.88
C LEU A 6 7.94 -5.98 16.20
N VAL A 7 7.30 -6.35 15.10
CA VAL A 7 7.68 -7.51 14.29
C VAL A 7 8.13 -7.02 12.92
N GLY A 8 9.41 -7.21 12.62
CA GLY A 8 10.09 -6.66 11.45
C GLY A 8 10.56 -5.22 11.68
N LEU A 9 11.86 -4.99 11.51
CA LEU A 9 12.52 -3.68 11.48
C LEU A 9 13.12 -3.42 10.10
N GLY A 10 12.28 -3.61 9.07
CA GLY A 10 12.62 -3.30 7.68
C GLY A 10 12.73 -1.79 7.40
N PRO A 11 13.02 -1.40 6.13
CA PRO A 11 13.15 0.00 5.75
C PRO A 11 11.95 0.87 6.11
N HIS A 12 10.73 0.32 6.01
CA HIS A 12 9.52 1.05 6.37
C HIS A 12 9.46 1.35 7.88
N ALA A 13 9.58 0.34 8.74
CA ALA A 13 9.60 0.51 10.19
C ALA A 13 10.71 1.46 10.67
N LYS A 14 11.92 1.35 10.10
CA LYS A 14 13.06 2.22 10.43
C LYS A 14 12.79 3.70 10.11
N ARG A 15 12.05 3.96 9.03
CA ARG A 15 11.73 5.32 8.58
C ARG A 15 10.49 5.91 9.25
N ILE A 16 9.49 5.07 9.55
CA ILE A 16 8.15 5.51 9.92
C ILE A 16 7.83 5.14 11.37
N TYR A 17 7.66 3.86 11.67
CA TYR A 17 7.16 3.43 12.99
C TYR A 17 8.13 3.77 14.11
N TYR A 18 9.41 3.41 13.96
CA TYR A 18 10.40 3.61 15.02
C TYR A 18 10.59 5.10 15.36
N PRO A 19 10.81 6.01 14.39
CA PRO A 19 10.94 7.42 14.70
C PRO A 19 9.68 8.05 15.31
N PHE A 20 8.49 7.59 14.92
CA PHE A 20 7.25 8.08 15.52
C PHE A 20 7.03 7.55 16.94
N LEU A 21 7.36 6.28 17.21
CA LEU A 21 7.38 5.76 18.59
C LEU A 21 8.35 6.56 19.46
N GLU A 22 9.53 6.90 18.95
CA GLU A 22 10.49 7.78 19.65
C GLU A 22 9.91 9.17 19.91
N LYS A 23 9.33 9.79 18.88
CA LYS A 23 8.73 11.13 18.97
C LYS A 23 7.66 11.21 20.06
N HIS A 24 6.83 10.18 20.18
CA HIS A 24 5.69 10.15 21.10
C HIS A 24 5.96 9.38 22.39
N ARG A 25 7.20 8.93 22.61
CA ARG A 25 7.58 8.06 23.72
C ARG A 25 7.20 8.64 25.07
N ASP A 26 7.65 9.86 25.35
CA ASP A 26 7.49 10.48 26.66
C ASP A 26 6.02 10.86 26.90
N ARG A 27 5.30 11.26 25.85
CA ARG A 27 3.87 11.61 25.92
C ARG A 27 2.98 10.44 26.35
N TYR A 28 3.24 9.23 25.87
CA TYR A 28 2.40 8.06 26.17
C TYR A 28 3.07 7.03 27.11
N GLY A 29 4.33 7.27 27.50
CA GLY A 29 5.14 6.30 28.22
C GLY A 29 5.31 5.01 27.43
N ILE A 30 5.73 5.12 26.17
CA ILE A 30 5.89 3.99 25.23
C ILE A 30 7.10 3.15 25.65
N ARG A 31 6.89 1.83 25.77
CA ARG A 31 7.93 0.82 25.98
C ARG A 31 7.86 -0.21 24.87
N LEU A 32 8.99 -0.47 24.22
CA LEU A 32 9.11 -1.52 23.23
C LEU A 32 9.57 -2.80 23.94
N LYS A 33 8.63 -3.70 24.25
CA LYS A 33 8.89 -4.90 25.05
C LYS A 33 9.67 -5.95 24.28
N LEU A 34 9.32 -6.12 23.01
CA LEU A 34 9.93 -7.13 22.15
C LEU A 34 10.07 -6.59 20.73
N LEU A 35 11.25 -6.79 20.15
CA LEU A 35 11.50 -6.69 18.72
C LEU A 35 11.78 -8.09 18.16
N ILE A 36 11.01 -8.52 17.17
CA ILE A 36 11.24 -9.77 16.44
C ILE A 36 11.80 -9.45 15.05
N GLU A 37 12.90 -10.09 14.67
CA GLU A 37 13.53 -9.93 13.36
C GLU A 37 14.25 -11.22 12.91
N LEU A 38 14.53 -11.37 11.63
CA LEU A 38 15.37 -12.46 11.10
C LEU A 38 16.85 -12.27 11.49
N GLU A 39 17.54 -13.37 11.78
CA GLU A 39 18.94 -13.37 12.23
C GLU A 39 19.91 -12.70 11.24
N ASN A 40 19.62 -12.80 9.93
CA ASN A 40 20.44 -12.19 8.89
C ASN A 40 20.34 -10.66 8.84
N GLN A 41 19.40 -10.07 9.59
CA GLN A 41 19.30 -8.61 9.75
C GLN A 41 19.95 -8.12 11.05
N SER A 42 20.46 -9.01 11.90
CA SER A 42 20.97 -8.66 13.25
C SER A 42 21.96 -7.50 13.27
N GLN A 43 22.97 -7.50 12.39
CA GLN A 43 23.93 -6.38 12.31
C GLN A 43 23.25 -5.06 11.91
N LYS A 44 22.33 -5.10 10.94
CA LYS A 44 21.58 -3.92 10.48
C LYS A 44 20.61 -3.40 11.54
N VAL A 45 20.12 -4.26 12.43
CA VAL A 45 19.30 -3.89 13.58
C VAL A 45 20.16 -3.23 14.64
N ALA A 46 21.27 -3.85 15.04
CA ALA A 46 22.21 -3.31 16.03
C ALA A 46 22.67 -1.90 15.64
N ASN A 47 23.20 -1.74 14.42
CA ASN A 47 23.67 -0.44 13.92
C ASN A 47 22.56 0.63 13.92
N PHE A 48 21.32 0.26 13.58
CA PHE A 48 20.20 1.20 13.60
C PHE A 48 19.83 1.60 15.02
N LEU A 49 19.80 0.65 15.96
CA LEU A 49 19.40 0.90 17.35
C LEU A 49 20.46 1.69 18.10
N ASP A 50 21.75 1.55 17.78
CA ASP A 50 22.85 2.22 18.49
C ASP A 50 22.73 3.75 18.54
N GLN A 51 22.02 4.32 17.57
CA GLN A 51 21.78 5.76 17.45
C GLN A 51 20.40 6.19 18.01
N ARG A 52 19.70 5.31 18.73
CA ARG A 52 18.29 5.49 19.12
C ARG A 52 18.10 5.59 20.63
N ILE A 53 17.13 6.41 21.01
CA ILE A 53 16.78 6.67 22.40
C ILE A 53 15.74 5.68 22.93
N LEU A 54 14.85 5.21 22.06
CA LEU A 54 13.98 4.08 22.38
C LEU A 54 14.80 2.83 22.15
N ARG A 55 14.85 1.92 23.14
CA ARG A 55 15.49 0.61 23.01
C ARG A 55 14.46 -0.48 23.29
N PRO A 56 14.42 -1.56 22.48
CA PRO A 56 13.64 -2.72 22.83
C PRO A 56 14.20 -3.36 24.11
N GLU A 57 13.34 -3.82 25.01
CA GLU A 57 13.75 -4.53 26.24
C GLU A 57 14.31 -5.92 25.90
N LYS A 58 13.82 -6.53 24.82
CA LYS A 58 14.34 -7.78 24.27
C LYS A 58 14.29 -7.77 22.75
N ILE A 59 15.30 -8.38 22.12
CA ILE A 59 15.33 -8.65 20.69
C ILE A 59 15.36 -10.17 20.50
N LEU A 60 14.44 -10.69 19.71
CA LEU A 60 14.40 -12.09 19.31
C LEU A 60 14.76 -12.21 17.83
N TYR A 61 15.86 -12.90 17.56
CA TYR A 61 16.25 -13.24 16.19
C TYR A 61 15.73 -14.63 15.81
N LEU A 62 15.02 -14.71 14.68
CA LEU A 62 14.50 -15.95 14.12
C LEU A 62 15.44 -16.48 13.03
N PRO A 63 15.60 -17.81 12.90
CA PRO A 63 16.38 -18.40 11.81
C PRO A 63 15.89 -17.93 10.44
N ASN A 64 16.81 -17.60 9.55
CA ASN A 64 16.51 -17.07 8.24
C ASN A 64 16.18 -18.18 7.23
N ASN A 65 15.05 -18.85 7.44
CA ASN A 65 14.57 -19.98 6.64
C ASN A 65 13.22 -19.68 5.95
N GLU A 66 12.78 -20.57 5.07
CA GLU A 66 11.54 -20.40 4.31
C GLU A 66 10.31 -20.30 5.22
N VAL A 67 10.20 -21.12 6.27
CA VAL A 67 9.07 -21.10 7.20
C VAL A 67 8.87 -19.73 7.83
N ASN A 68 9.95 -19.13 8.36
CA ASN A 68 9.90 -17.82 9.01
C ASN A 68 9.70 -16.68 8.01
N ARG A 69 10.21 -16.82 6.76
CA ARG A 69 10.01 -15.81 5.71
C ARG A 69 8.60 -15.85 5.11
N MET A 70 8.03 -17.04 4.95
CA MET A 70 6.69 -17.22 4.42
C MET A 70 5.63 -17.00 5.48
N GLY A 71 5.98 -17.16 6.77
CA GLY A 71 5.06 -17.06 7.90
C GLY A 71 3.89 -18.04 7.77
N ALA A 72 4.19 -19.29 7.41
CA ALA A 72 3.17 -20.33 7.26
C ALA A 72 2.53 -20.71 8.61
N VAL A 73 3.30 -20.67 9.69
CA VAL A 73 2.83 -20.97 11.05
C VAL A 73 3.64 -20.17 12.07
N LEU A 74 3.00 -19.73 13.15
CA LEU A 74 3.70 -19.14 14.30
C LEU A 74 4.01 -20.24 15.32
N GLU A 75 5.22 -20.77 15.29
CA GLU A 75 5.67 -21.86 16.17
C GLU A 75 7.05 -21.58 16.79
N GLY A 76 7.54 -22.54 17.57
CA GLY A 76 8.90 -22.54 18.10
C GLY A 76 9.17 -21.37 19.04
N ILE A 77 10.35 -20.77 18.90
CA ILE A 77 10.86 -19.73 19.79
C ILE A 77 10.00 -18.46 19.76
N ALA A 78 9.45 -18.09 18.59
CA ALA A 78 8.62 -16.90 18.44
C ALA A 78 7.34 -17.01 19.25
N LYS A 79 6.60 -18.12 19.08
CA LYS A 79 5.37 -18.38 19.83
C LYS A 79 5.62 -18.45 21.33
N LYS A 80 6.65 -19.21 21.76
CA LYS A 80 7.00 -19.35 23.18
C LYS A 80 7.30 -18.01 23.83
N GLU A 81 8.07 -17.16 23.15
CA GLU A 81 8.42 -15.83 23.66
C GLU A 81 7.20 -14.92 23.76
N LEU A 82 6.40 -14.87 22.71
CA LEU A 82 5.17 -14.08 22.65
C LEU A 82 4.17 -14.51 23.73
N ASP A 83 3.93 -15.81 23.88
CA ASP A 83 3.03 -16.36 24.90
C ASP A 83 3.54 -16.08 26.33
N SER A 84 4.86 -16.21 26.56
CA SER A 84 5.45 -15.91 27.87
C SER A 84 5.34 -14.42 28.22
N LEU A 85 5.48 -13.55 27.21
CA LEU A 85 5.40 -12.11 27.38
C LEU A 85 3.98 -11.68 27.77
N VAL A 86 2.93 -12.21 27.14
CA VAL A 86 1.54 -11.84 27.47
C VAL A 86 1.06 -12.40 28.82
N LEU A 87 1.71 -13.45 29.33
CA LEU A 87 1.45 -13.97 30.68
C LEU A 87 2.10 -13.11 31.78
N SER A 88 3.19 -12.41 31.47
CA SER A 88 3.97 -11.64 32.45
C SER A 88 3.72 -10.14 32.40
N GLU A 89 3.29 -9.61 31.25
CA GLU A 89 3.16 -8.18 31.00
C GLU A 89 1.84 -7.89 30.27
N LYS A 90 1.21 -6.76 30.60
CA LYS A 90 0.11 -6.24 29.78
C LYS A 90 0.69 -5.68 28.48
N ILE A 91 0.33 -6.25 27.34
CA ILE A 91 0.71 -5.74 26.01
C ILE A 91 -0.46 -4.96 25.40
N ASP A 92 -0.24 -3.69 25.07
CA ASP A 92 -1.28 -2.80 24.53
C ASP A 92 -1.41 -2.95 23.01
N GLY A 93 -0.32 -3.29 22.31
CA GLY A 93 -0.40 -3.50 20.87
C GLY A 93 0.82 -4.15 20.24
N ILE A 94 0.65 -4.57 18.99
CA ILE A 94 1.68 -5.12 18.12
C ILE A 94 1.73 -4.32 16.81
N ILE A 95 2.93 -4.02 16.34
CA ILE A 95 3.19 -3.42 15.03
C ILE A 95 3.78 -4.50 14.13
N ILE A 96 3.11 -4.79 13.03
CA ILE A 96 3.51 -5.83 12.06
C ILE A 96 4.03 -5.13 10.79
N SER A 97 5.35 -5.17 10.61
CA SER A 97 6.08 -4.55 9.49
C SER A 97 7.02 -5.57 8.81
N THR A 98 6.64 -6.84 8.83
CA THR A 98 7.32 -7.90 8.07
C THR A 98 6.93 -7.85 6.60
N GLU A 99 7.49 -8.76 5.80
CA GLU A 99 6.97 -9.04 4.46
C GLU A 99 5.51 -9.54 4.55
N PRO A 100 4.58 -9.11 3.68
CA PRO A 100 3.15 -9.44 3.72
C PRO A 100 2.79 -10.92 3.73
N LYS A 101 3.67 -11.82 3.28
CA LYS A 101 3.45 -13.27 3.43
C LYS A 101 3.33 -13.68 4.89
N ALA A 102 4.07 -13.03 5.79
CA ALA A 102 4.10 -13.37 7.20
C ALA A 102 3.13 -12.58 8.09
N HIS A 103 2.36 -11.63 7.53
CA HIS A 103 1.47 -10.75 8.32
C HIS A 103 0.41 -11.52 9.10
N LYS A 104 -0.26 -12.48 8.42
CA LYS A 104 -1.44 -13.17 8.94
C LYS A 104 -1.17 -13.85 10.28
N ILE A 105 -0.08 -14.60 10.41
CA ILE A 105 0.19 -15.39 11.62
C ILE A 105 0.39 -14.54 12.88
N TYR A 106 1.00 -13.35 12.75
CA TYR A 106 1.17 -12.43 13.88
C TYR A 106 -0.14 -11.73 14.24
N ALA A 107 -0.97 -11.40 13.24
CA ALA A 107 -2.30 -10.85 13.47
C ALA A 107 -3.23 -11.86 14.16
N GLU A 108 -3.24 -13.10 13.69
CA GLU A 108 -4.03 -14.17 14.31
C GLU A 108 -3.66 -14.37 15.78
N TRP A 109 -2.35 -14.39 16.09
CA TRP A 109 -1.87 -14.50 17.46
C TRP A 109 -2.32 -13.29 18.32
N ALA A 110 -2.19 -12.08 17.80
CA ALA A 110 -2.57 -10.87 18.53
C ALA A 110 -4.08 -10.79 18.80
N LEU A 111 -4.92 -11.14 17.81
CA LEU A 111 -6.37 -11.18 17.96
C LEU A 111 -6.81 -12.20 19.02
N LYS A 112 -6.20 -13.39 19.04
CA LYS A 112 -6.44 -14.43 20.07
C LYS A 112 -6.10 -13.95 21.48
N ASN A 113 -5.18 -13.01 21.61
CA ASN A 113 -4.73 -12.45 22.89
C ASN A 113 -5.30 -11.05 23.19
N ASN A 114 -6.29 -10.58 22.42
CA ASN A 114 -6.90 -9.25 22.58
C ASN A 114 -5.90 -8.07 22.50
N ILE A 115 -4.84 -8.23 21.70
CA ILE A 115 -3.80 -7.21 21.51
C ILE A 115 -4.13 -6.39 20.27
N SER A 116 -4.15 -5.05 20.39
CA SER A 116 -4.42 -4.18 19.25
C SER A 116 -3.29 -4.25 18.20
N ILE A 117 -3.64 -4.11 16.92
CA ILE A 117 -2.71 -4.34 15.81
C ILE A 117 -2.59 -3.09 14.95
N LEU A 118 -1.36 -2.70 14.61
CA LEU A 118 -1.05 -1.82 13.48
C LEU A 118 -0.25 -2.63 12.46
N MET A 119 -0.73 -2.74 11.23
CA MET A 119 -0.13 -3.61 10.21
C MET A 119 0.20 -2.84 8.94
N ASP A 120 1.35 -3.14 8.35
CA ASP A 120 1.71 -2.68 7.00
C ASP A 120 0.77 -3.24 5.93
N LYS A 121 0.60 -2.50 4.84
CA LYS A 121 -0.08 -3.02 3.64
C LYS A 121 0.88 -3.88 2.79
N PRO A 122 0.34 -4.82 1.99
CA PRO A 122 -1.03 -5.34 1.97
C PRO A 122 -1.27 -6.32 3.14
N ILE A 123 -2.53 -6.62 3.46
CA ILE A 123 -2.89 -7.51 4.59
C ILE A 123 -2.27 -8.91 4.45
N THR A 124 -2.34 -9.50 3.26
CA THR A 124 -1.59 -10.70 2.89
C THR A 124 -1.13 -10.61 1.44
N SER A 125 -0.13 -11.41 1.06
CA SER A 125 0.31 -11.57 -0.33
C SER A 125 0.58 -13.04 -0.62
N PRO A 126 -0.46 -13.84 -0.91
CA PRO A 126 -0.26 -15.23 -1.33
C PRO A 126 0.71 -15.31 -2.52
N ARG A 127 1.44 -16.42 -2.63
CA ARG A 127 2.34 -16.64 -3.77
C ARG A 127 1.54 -16.82 -5.05
N ASP A 128 2.15 -16.46 -6.17
CA ASP A 128 1.64 -16.77 -7.51
C ASP A 128 0.25 -16.18 -7.81
N VAL A 129 -0.18 -15.14 -7.08
CA VAL A 129 -1.51 -14.49 -7.23
C VAL A 129 -1.77 -13.95 -8.64
N SER A 130 -0.73 -13.61 -9.40
CA SER A 130 -0.86 -13.17 -10.80
C SER A 130 -1.05 -14.32 -11.79
N THR A 131 -0.79 -15.57 -11.40
CA THR A 131 -0.84 -16.75 -12.28
C THR A 131 -1.73 -17.87 -11.76
N ASN A 132 -2.23 -17.79 -10.52
CA ASN A 132 -3.02 -18.82 -9.88
C ASN A 132 -4.33 -18.25 -9.31
N ILE A 133 -5.45 -18.73 -9.85
CA ILE A 133 -6.80 -18.26 -9.49
C ILE A 133 -7.13 -18.49 -8.01
N GLU A 134 -6.74 -19.64 -7.44
CA GLU A 134 -7.01 -19.95 -6.03
C GLU A 134 -6.18 -19.07 -5.09
N SER A 135 -4.93 -18.79 -5.45
CA SER A 135 -4.08 -17.86 -4.71
C SER A 135 -4.65 -16.44 -4.74
N ALA A 136 -5.19 -16.00 -5.89
CA ALA A 136 -5.92 -14.73 -5.98
C ALA A 136 -7.15 -14.70 -5.07
N LYS A 137 -7.92 -15.80 -4.98
CA LYS A 137 -9.07 -15.92 -4.05
C LYS A 137 -8.62 -15.91 -2.58
N GLN A 138 -7.45 -16.45 -2.28
CA GLN A 138 -6.91 -16.52 -0.92
C GLN A 138 -6.74 -15.14 -0.28
N ILE A 139 -6.48 -14.09 -1.06
CA ILE A 139 -6.41 -12.69 -0.57
C ILE A 139 -7.68 -12.31 0.20
N TYR A 140 -8.87 -12.56 -0.38
CA TYR A 140 -10.13 -12.20 0.28
C TYR A 140 -10.51 -13.21 1.37
N LYS A 141 -10.15 -14.48 1.20
CA LYS A 141 -10.34 -15.49 2.25
C LYS A 141 -9.55 -15.14 3.52
N ASP A 142 -8.28 -14.77 3.39
CA ASP A 142 -7.44 -14.33 4.51
C ASP A 142 -8.04 -13.12 5.23
N TYR A 143 -8.56 -12.16 4.46
CA TYR A 143 -9.29 -11.02 5.03
C TYR A 143 -10.50 -11.48 5.85
N LEU A 144 -11.33 -12.38 5.31
CA LEU A 144 -12.53 -12.88 6.01
C LEU A 144 -12.17 -13.68 7.28
N ASP A 145 -11.11 -14.49 7.24
CA ASP A 145 -10.62 -15.23 8.40
C ASP A 145 -10.26 -14.26 9.54
N LEU A 146 -9.45 -13.24 9.23
CA LEU A 146 -9.04 -12.22 10.20
C LEU A 146 -10.22 -11.37 10.67
N GLU A 147 -11.17 -11.04 9.79
CA GLU A 147 -12.38 -10.30 10.16
C GLU A 147 -13.23 -11.09 11.17
N ASN A 148 -13.36 -12.41 10.97
CA ASN A 148 -14.11 -13.26 11.87
C ASN A 148 -13.42 -13.40 13.24
N MET A 149 -12.09 -13.46 13.28
CA MET A 149 -11.33 -13.42 14.53
C MET A 149 -11.45 -12.07 15.24
N LEU A 150 -11.43 -10.97 14.48
CA LEU A 150 -11.60 -9.62 15.04
C LEU A 150 -12.96 -9.45 15.73
N LYS A 151 -14.04 -10.03 15.19
CA LYS A 151 -15.37 -10.03 15.83
C LYS A 151 -15.39 -10.74 17.19
N GLN A 152 -14.44 -11.63 17.45
CA GLN A 152 -14.29 -12.38 18.70
C GLN A 152 -13.24 -11.74 19.65
N SER A 153 -12.59 -10.67 19.22
CA SER A 153 -11.53 -9.99 19.94
C SER A 153 -11.99 -8.61 20.41
N THR A 154 -11.41 -8.13 21.51
CA THR A 154 -11.57 -6.73 21.97
C THR A 154 -10.51 -5.80 21.38
N ALA A 155 -9.60 -6.34 20.58
CA ALA A 155 -8.54 -5.59 19.93
C ALA A 155 -9.06 -4.58 18.90
N LYS A 156 -8.37 -3.46 18.75
CA LYS A 156 -8.48 -2.58 17.58
C LYS A 156 -7.44 -3.00 16.54
N PHE A 157 -7.79 -2.96 15.26
CA PHE A 157 -6.91 -3.39 14.17
C PHE A 157 -6.88 -2.34 13.07
N TYR A 158 -5.70 -1.77 12.80
CA TYR A 158 -5.46 -0.72 11.81
C TYR A 158 -4.51 -1.20 10.71
N ILE A 159 -4.81 -0.82 9.48
CA ILE A 159 -3.95 -1.05 8.31
C ILE A 159 -3.34 0.27 7.87
N THR A 160 -2.01 0.32 7.75
CA THR A 160 -1.30 1.53 7.32
C THR A 160 -1.44 1.75 5.81
N CYS A 161 -2.60 2.25 5.41
CA CYS A 161 -2.85 2.77 4.07
C CYS A 161 -3.03 4.30 4.14
N GLN A 162 -1.94 5.05 3.95
CA GLN A 162 -1.88 6.48 4.27
C GLN A 162 -2.90 7.36 3.55
N ARG A 163 -3.49 6.92 2.43
CA ARG A 163 -4.43 7.73 1.66
C ARG A 163 -5.71 8.04 2.43
N ARG A 164 -6.12 7.17 3.36
CA ARG A 164 -7.32 7.35 4.19
C ARG A 164 -7.19 8.48 5.22
N ASN A 165 -5.95 8.77 5.65
CA ASN A 165 -5.62 9.86 6.58
C ASN A 165 -4.88 11.02 5.90
N HIS A 166 -4.76 10.98 4.57
CA HIS A 166 -4.13 12.05 3.81
C HIS A 166 -5.06 13.26 3.75
N ALA A 167 -4.60 14.42 4.22
CA ALA A 167 -5.43 15.63 4.35
C ALA A 167 -6.23 15.97 3.08
N GLY A 168 -5.58 15.88 1.90
CA GLY A 168 -6.25 16.13 0.63
C GLY A 168 -7.35 15.12 0.28
N TYR A 169 -7.12 13.83 0.54
CA TYR A 169 -8.10 12.78 0.21
C TYR A 169 -9.24 12.73 1.24
N VAL A 170 -8.96 13.01 2.51
CA VAL A 170 -9.98 13.23 3.54
C VAL A 170 -10.89 14.40 3.17
N PHE A 171 -10.32 15.51 2.73
CA PHE A 171 -11.07 16.66 2.25
C PHE A 171 -11.99 16.28 1.07
N ILE A 172 -11.45 15.59 0.06
CA ILE A 172 -12.24 15.11 -1.10
C ILE A 172 -13.38 14.20 -0.67
N LYS A 173 -13.10 13.20 0.19
CA LYS A 173 -14.11 12.24 0.65
C LYS A 173 -15.24 12.94 1.41
N LYS A 174 -14.93 13.92 2.26
CA LYS A 174 -15.94 14.73 2.98
C LYS A 174 -16.79 15.55 2.01
N MET A 175 -16.16 16.20 1.04
CA MET A 175 -16.87 16.97 0.01
C MET A 175 -17.81 16.09 -0.82
N LEU A 176 -17.33 14.93 -1.27
CA LEU A 176 -18.14 13.98 -2.03
C LEU A 176 -19.33 13.47 -1.22
N LYS A 177 -19.13 13.11 0.05
CA LYS A 177 -20.23 12.69 0.94
C LYS A 177 -21.29 13.78 1.07
N ALA A 178 -20.90 15.03 1.32
CA ALA A 178 -21.82 16.16 1.41
C ALA A 178 -22.57 16.39 0.09
N PHE A 179 -21.84 16.41 -1.03
CA PHE A 179 -22.41 16.62 -2.36
C PHE A 179 -23.43 15.55 -2.75
N ILE A 180 -23.10 14.27 -2.54
CA ILE A 180 -24.00 13.17 -2.88
C ILE A 180 -25.21 13.15 -1.94
N ALA A 181 -25.05 13.51 -0.66
CA ALA A 181 -26.17 13.62 0.27
C ALA A 181 -27.18 14.71 -0.13
N GLU A 182 -26.67 15.83 -0.63
CA GLU A 182 -27.47 16.96 -1.10
C GLU A 182 -28.17 16.67 -2.43
N TYR A 183 -27.40 16.29 -3.47
CA TYR A 183 -27.91 16.17 -4.83
C TYR A 183 -28.39 14.76 -5.21
N ARG A 184 -28.09 13.74 -4.39
CA ARG A 184 -28.46 12.33 -4.63
C ARG A 184 -27.94 11.76 -5.97
N ILE A 185 -26.82 12.30 -6.46
CA ILE A 185 -26.16 11.86 -7.68
C ILE A 185 -24.86 11.12 -7.30
N PRO A 186 -24.67 9.86 -7.71
CA PRO A 186 -23.49 9.08 -7.35
C PRO A 186 -22.24 9.55 -8.09
N VAL A 187 -21.07 9.18 -7.56
CA VAL A 187 -19.81 9.23 -8.33
C VAL A 187 -19.96 8.34 -9.56
N SER A 188 -19.91 8.94 -10.75
CA SER A 188 -20.14 8.25 -12.02
C SER A 188 -18.86 7.75 -12.67
N TYR A 189 -17.72 8.40 -12.38
CA TYR A 189 -16.43 8.02 -12.94
C TYR A 189 -15.27 8.29 -11.99
N ILE A 190 -14.29 7.38 -11.98
CA ILE A 190 -13.03 7.55 -11.26
C ILE A 190 -11.87 7.13 -12.18
N ASP A 191 -10.94 8.03 -12.48
CA ASP A 191 -9.66 7.69 -13.11
C ASP A 191 -8.55 7.77 -12.06
N ILE A 192 -7.69 6.77 -12.01
CA ILE A 192 -6.49 6.79 -11.19
C ILE A 192 -5.31 6.41 -12.07
N TYR A 193 -4.32 7.28 -12.10
CA TYR A 193 -3.03 7.03 -12.73
C TYR A 193 -1.95 7.12 -11.66
N HIS A 194 -1.11 6.08 -11.58
CA HIS A 194 0.08 6.09 -10.74
C HIS A 194 1.27 5.45 -11.45
N ALA A 195 2.24 6.30 -11.76
CA ALA A 195 3.59 5.92 -12.15
C ALA A 195 4.57 6.25 -11.03
N ASP A 196 5.55 5.37 -10.82
CA ASP A 196 6.63 5.65 -9.86
C ASP A 196 8.04 5.42 -10.40
N GLY A 197 8.23 4.93 -11.62
CA GLY A 197 9.54 4.98 -12.27
C GLY A 197 10.64 4.17 -11.59
N ALA A 198 10.30 3.10 -10.87
CA ALA A 198 11.29 2.23 -10.25
C ALA A 198 11.89 1.27 -11.29
N TRP A 199 12.80 1.80 -12.13
CA TRP A 199 13.50 1.04 -13.18
C TRP A 199 14.41 -0.02 -12.54
N SER A 200 13.94 -1.26 -12.53
CA SER A 200 14.72 -2.40 -12.05
C SER A 200 15.54 -2.96 -13.20
N LEU A 201 16.86 -3.05 -13.01
CA LEU A 201 17.74 -3.68 -13.97
C LEU A 201 17.60 -5.21 -13.91
N PRO A 202 17.95 -5.94 -14.97
CA PRO A 202 17.66 -7.38 -15.06
C PRO A 202 18.19 -8.23 -13.90
N HIS A 203 19.41 -7.95 -13.41
CA HIS A 203 20.02 -8.68 -12.29
C HIS A 203 19.33 -8.43 -10.93
N GLU A 204 18.43 -7.44 -10.83
CA GLU A 204 17.80 -7.03 -9.58
C GLU A 204 16.48 -7.74 -9.29
N PHE A 205 15.95 -8.48 -10.26
CA PHE A 205 14.65 -9.16 -10.13
C PHE A 205 14.66 -10.26 -9.06
N GLY A 206 15.83 -10.72 -8.62
CA GLY A 206 16.00 -11.66 -7.51
C GLY A 206 15.92 -11.08 -6.10
N LYS A 207 15.79 -9.74 -5.94
CA LYS A 207 15.81 -9.07 -4.63
C LYS A 207 14.63 -9.45 -3.71
N GLU A 208 14.82 -9.24 -2.40
CA GLU A 208 13.79 -9.50 -1.37
C GLU A 208 12.94 -8.26 -1.03
N ASN A 209 13.43 -7.05 -1.31
CA ASN A 209 12.64 -5.84 -1.09
C ASN A 209 11.73 -5.59 -2.29
N HIS A 210 10.41 -5.54 -2.06
CA HIS A 210 9.39 -5.46 -3.13
C HIS A 210 9.64 -6.51 -4.24
N PRO A 211 9.63 -7.81 -3.88
CA PRO A 211 10.01 -8.88 -4.79
C PRO A 211 8.91 -9.11 -5.85
N TYR A 212 9.32 -9.44 -7.08
CA TYR A 212 8.41 -9.96 -8.13
C TYR A 212 8.42 -11.48 -8.19
N LYS A 213 9.52 -12.11 -7.76
CA LYS A 213 9.77 -13.57 -7.85
C LYS A 213 8.77 -14.45 -7.10
N TYR A 214 7.92 -13.85 -6.27
CA TYR A 214 6.86 -14.56 -5.53
C TYR A 214 5.48 -14.45 -6.21
N GLY A 215 5.41 -13.88 -7.41
CA GLY A 215 4.20 -13.87 -8.23
C GLY A 215 3.17 -12.80 -7.91
N TYR A 216 3.51 -11.84 -7.04
CA TYR A 216 2.84 -10.55 -6.91
C TYR A 216 3.79 -9.41 -7.29
N GLY A 217 3.24 -8.31 -7.78
CA GLY A 217 4.03 -7.17 -8.24
C GLY A 217 3.42 -5.84 -7.85
N LYS A 218 3.35 -4.93 -8.83
CA LYS A 218 2.94 -3.54 -8.65
C LYS A 218 1.65 -3.36 -7.87
N LEU A 219 0.65 -4.24 -8.04
CA LEU A 219 -0.62 -4.17 -7.29
C LEU A 219 -0.41 -4.39 -5.79
N MET A 220 0.39 -5.35 -5.36
CA MET A 220 0.70 -5.57 -3.93
C MET A 220 1.74 -4.56 -3.39
N HIS A 221 2.54 -3.97 -4.27
CA HIS A 221 3.54 -2.97 -3.90
C HIS A 221 2.90 -1.60 -3.69
N SER A 222 3.08 -0.64 -4.60
CA SER A 222 2.51 0.71 -4.48
C SER A 222 1.08 0.81 -4.98
N GLY A 223 0.64 -0.10 -5.86
CA GLY A 223 -0.71 -0.17 -6.40
C GLY A 223 -1.80 -0.34 -5.35
N TYR A 224 -1.50 -1.02 -4.24
CA TYR A 224 -2.46 -1.28 -3.16
C TYR A 224 -3.10 0.00 -2.64
N HIS A 225 -2.31 1.07 -2.48
CA HIS A 225 -2.81 2.37 -2.03
C HIS A 225 -3.88 2.96 -2.95
N PHE A 226 -3.81 2.66 -4.24
CA PHE A 226 -4.69 3.19 -5.27
C PHE A 226 -5.94 2.34 -5.47
N ILE A 227 -5.82 1.01 -5.32
CA ILE A 227 -6.98 0.12 -5.21
C ILE A 227 -7.78 0.48 -3.95
N ASP A 228 -7.09 0.69 -2.82
CA ASP A 228 -7.73 1.13 -1.58
C ASP A 228 -8.36 2.51 -1.70
N LEU A 229 -7.69 3.47 -2.33
CA LEU A 229 -8.24 4.80 -2.58
C LEU A 229 -9.49 4.74 -3.46
N PHE A 230 -9.46 3.96 -4.54
CA PHE A 230 -10.64 3.73 -5.37
C PHE A 230 -11.79 3.16 -4.53
N ALA A 231 -11.53 2.06 -3.81
CA ALA A 231 -12.53 1.39 -3.00
C ALA A 231 -13.13 2.34 -1.96
N TRP A 232 -12.27 3.08 -1.27
CA TRP A 232 -12.67 4.04 -0.25
C TRP A 232 -13.46 5.21 -0.84
N ILE A 233 -13.09 5.77 -2.01
CA ILE A 233 -13.91 6.80 -2.65
C ILE A 233 -15.26 6.22 -3.08
N ALA A 234 -15.25 5.12 -3.84
CA ALA A 234 -16.45 4.48 -4.39
C ALA A 234 -17.47 4.06 -3.33
N GLN A 235 -17.03 3.78 -2.10
CA GLN A 235 -17.93 3.56 -0.96
C GLN A 235 -18.91 4.72 -0.71
N THR A 236 -18.65 5.96 -1.18
CA THR A 236 -19.65 7.05 -1.09
C THR A 236 -20.95 6.71 -1.80
N ASN A 237 -20.91 5.85 -2.81
CA ASN A 237 -22.10 5.43 -3.55
C ASN A 237 -22.88 4.34 -2.81
N LEU A 238 -22.26 3.64 -1.86
CA LEU A 238 -22.92 2.55 -1.12
C LEU A 238 -23.94 3.07 -0.10
N ASP A 239 -23.82 4.34 0.30
CA ASP A 239 -24.68 5.00 1.29
C ASP A 239 -26.10 5.29 0.74
N PHE A 240 -26.36 5.08 -0.55
CA PHE A 240 -27.63 5.45 -1.21
C PHE A 240 -28.31 4.27 -1.92
N THR A 241 -29.42 3.80 -1.36
CA THR A 241 -30.09 2.55 -1.79
C THR A 241 -30.58 2.53 -3.24
N CYS A 242 -30.86 3.67 -3.87
CA CYS A 242 -31.33 3.76 -5.26
C CYS A 242 -30.22 3.65 -6.32
N VAL A 243 -28.96 3.89 -5.93
CA VAL A 243 -27.79 3.84 -6.82
C VAL A 243 -26.68 2.93 -6.28
N ARG A 244 -26.89 2.28 -5.13
CA ARG A 244 -25.95 1.33 -4.52
C ARG A 244 -25.60 0.22 -5.51
N PRO A 245 -24.31 0.07 -5.88
CA PRO A 245 -23.84 -1.07 -6.65
C PRO A 245 -24.02 -2.40 -5.89
N ASP A 246 -24.40 -3.47 -6.61
CA ASP A 246 -24.53 -4.84 -6.10
C ASP A 246 -23.49 -5.80 -6.69
N SER A 247 -22.85 -5.42 -7.79
CA SER A 247 -21.86 -6.24 -8.49
C SER A 247 -20.81 -5.37 -9.18
N ALA A 248 -19.74 -6.01 -9.61
CA ALA A 248 -18.68 -5.35 -10.37
C ALA A 248 -18.17 -6.24 -11.50
N LYS A 249 -17.78 -5.59 -12.60
CA LYS A 249 -17.12 -6.20 -13.76
C LYS A 249 -15.72 -5.61 -13.90
N ILE A 250 -14.74 -6.47 -14.13
CA ILE A 250 -13.33 -6.13 -14.23
C ILE A 250 -12.80 -6.66 -15.56
N TYR A 251 -12.00 -5.84 -16.22
CA TYR A 251 -11.04 -6.26 -17.22
C TYR A 251 -9.65 -5.81 -16.80
N THR A 252 -8.64 -6.66 -17.02
CA THR A 252 -7.24 -6.37 -16.67
C THR A 252 -6.30 -6.65 -17.82
N ALA A 253 -5.36 -5.75 -18.07
CA ALA A 253 -4.14 -6.02 -18.83
C ALA A 253 -2.92 -5.83 -17.92
N ARG A 254 -1.84 -6.58 -18.19
CA ARG A 254 -0.61 -6.53 -17.38
C ARG A 254 0.63 -6.42 -18.27
N PHE A 255 1.69 -5.86 -17.69
CA PHE A 255 3.04 -5.87 -18.25
C PHE A 255 3.96 -6.61 -17.29
N THR A 256 4.77 -7.54 -17.79
CA THR A 256 5.57 -8.48 -16.98
C THR A 256 7.07 -8.24 -17.13
N PRO A 257 7.92 -8.82 -16.27
CA PRO A 257 9.37 -8.77 -16.48
C PRO A 257 9.79 -9.32 -17.85
N ASN A 258 9.14 -10.39 -18.30
CA ASN A 258 9.36 -10.97 -19.62
C ASN A 258 9.06 -10.01 -20.79
N ASP A 259 8.12 -9.08 -20.60
CA ASP A 259 7.82 -8.05 -21.60
C ASP A 259 8.86 -6.91 -21.53
N PHE A 260 9.24 -6.54 -20.30
CA PHE A 260 10.28 -5.55 -20.04
C PHE A 260 11.64 -5.91 -20.66
N PHE A 261 12.09 -7.16 -20.48
CA PHE A 261 13.37 -7.61 -21.04
C PHE A 261 13.41 -7.55 -22.57
N LYS A 262 12.24 -7.66 -23.24
CA LYS A 262 12.10 -7.50 -24.69
C LYS A 262 11.97 -6.03 -25.11
N GLN A 263 11.42 -5.17 -24.25
CA GLN A 263 11.20 -3.77 -24.55
C GLN A 263 12.52 -2.98 -24.60
N ILE A 264 13.44 -3.27 -23.68
CA ILE A 264 14.78 -2.66 -23.65
C ILE A 264 15.80 -3.72 -24.06
N PRO A 265 16.34 -3.70 -25.29
CA PRO A 265 17.31 -4.69 -25.73
C PRO A 265 18.68 -4.52 -25.06
N GLU A 266 19.47 -5.60 -25.00
CA GLU A 266 20.81 -5.64 -24.40
C GLU A 266 21.70 -4.46 -24.80
N GLY A 267 21.81 -4.17 -26.11
CA GLY A 267 22.67 -3.09 -26.62
C GLY A 267 22.25 -1.68 -26.19
N VAL A 268 21.05 -1.50 -25.61
CA VAL A 268 20.67 -0.23 -24.97
C VAL A 268 21.36 -0.09 -23.61
N TYR A 269 21.45 -1.17 -22.83
CA TYR A 269 22.11 -1.14 -21.53
C TYR A 269 23.61 -0.87 -21.67
N ASP A 270 24.28 -1.48 -22.65
CA ASP A 270 25.71 -1.24 -22.89
C ASP A 270 26.03 0.24 -23.20
N ARG A 271 25.09 0.96 -23.80
CA ARG A 271 25.23 2.40 -24.07
C ARG A 271 25.06 3.27 -22.83
N PHE A 272 24.22 2.86 -21.88
CA PHE A 272 23.95 3.61 -20.65
C PHE A 272 24.89 3.25 -19.50
N PHE A 273 25.27 1.97 -19.42
CA PHE A 273 26.09 1.40 -18.36
C PHE A 273 27.11 0.47 -19.01
N PRO A 274 28.37 0.90 -19.22
CA PRO A 274 29.40 0.10 -19.89
C PRO A 274 29.91 -1.12 -19.07
N HIS A 275 29.07 -1.66 -18.17
CA HIS A 275 29.36 -2.83 -17.33
C HIS A 275 28.88 -4.12 -18.00
N ARG A 276 29.79 -5.11 -18.10
CA ARG A 276 29.58 -6.41 -18.79
C ARG A 276 28.45 -7.30 -18.24
N GLN A 277 27.88 -6.96 -17.09
CA GLN A 277 26.92 -7.80 -16.37
C GLN A 277 25.54 -7.88 -17.05
N CYS A 278 25.12 -6.85 -17.81
CA CYS A 278 23.84 -6.93 -18.54
C CYS A 278 23.88 -8.00 -19.63
N GLY A 279 24.99 -8.12 -20.37
CA GLY A 279 25.09 -9.15 -21.40
C GLY A 279 25.18 -10.58 -20.86
N GLU A 280 25.71 -10.76 -19.65
CA GLU A 280 25.67 -12.06 -18.96
C GLU A 280 24.24 -12.47 -18.62
N PHE A 281 23.42 -11.53 -18.14
CA PHE A 281 21.99 -11.78 -17.92
C PHE A 281 21.31 -12.25 -19.20
N TYR A 282 21.46 -11.53 -20.32
CA TYR A 282 20.74 -11.86 -21.57
C TYR A 282 21.19 -13.20 -22.17
N ARG A 283 22.45 -13.59 -22.00
CA ARG A 283 22.95 -14.92 -22.41
C ARG A 283 22.36 -16.06 -21.58
N ALA A 284 22.08 -15.83 -20.30
CA ALA A 284 21.53 -16.83 -19.37
C ALA A 284 20.00 -16.75 -19.24
N TYR A 285 19.35 -15.77 -19.86
CA TYR A 285 17.93 -15.52 -19.70
C TYR A 285 17.08 -16.58 -20.43
N HIS A 286 16.21 -17.24 -19.66
CA HIS A 286 15.12 -18.06 -20.18
C HIS A 286 13.78 -17.46 -19.75
N ARG A 287 12.81 -17.42 -20.67
CA ARG A 287 11.49 -16.79 -20.44
C ARG A 287 10.73 -17.49 -19.30
N GLU A 288 10.91 -18.80 -19.21
CA GLU A 288 10.26 -19.71 -18.27
C GLU A 288 10.62 -19.37 -16.82
N ASP A 289 11.86 -18.92 -16.56
CA ASP A 289 12.34 -18.55 -15.22
C ASP A 289 11.55 -17.36 -14.62
N TYR A 290 10.97 -16.53 -15.49
CA TYR A 290 10.22 -15.32 -15.12
C TYR A 290 8.73 -15.43 -15.40
N ALA A 291 8.24 -16.61 -15.83
CA ALA A 291 6.84 -16.81 -16.19
C ALA A 291 5.87 -16.59 -15.01
N HIS A 292 6.33 -16.90 -13.79
CA HIS A 292 5.58 -16.75 -12.55
C HIS A 292 5.86 -15.45 -11.81
N TYR A 293 6.66 -14.54 -12.37
CA TYR A 293 6.93 -13.27 -11.71
C TYR A 293 5.70 -12.36 -11.77
N GLY A 294 5.53 -11.59 -10.69
CA GLY A 294 4.47 -10.60 -10.59
C GLY A 294 4.56 -9.51 -11.65
N GLU A 295 3.43 -8.83 -11.85
CA GLU A 295 3.27 -7.76 -12.82
C GLU A 295 4.09 -6.50 -12.46
N LEU A 296 4.74 -5.91 -13.47
CA LEU A 296 5.37 -4.59 -13.37
C LEU A 296 4.35 -3.48 -13.55
N ASP A 297 3.41 -3.65 -14.48
CA ASP A 297 2.29 -2.74 -14.67
C ASP A 297 0.96 -3.49 -14.65
N ALA A 298 -0.09 -2.80 -14.22
CA ALA A 298 -1.48 -3.26 -14.28
C ALA A 298 -2.39 -2.14 -14.78
N TYR A 299 -3.20 -2.46 -15.79
CA TYR A 299 -4.21 -1.59 -16.39
C TYR A 299 -5.57 -2.22 -16.15
N ILE A 300 -6.45 -1.51 -15.45
CA ILE A 300 -7.73 -2.05 -14.98
C ILE A 300 -8.86 -1.17 -15.48
N VAL A 301 -9.84 -1.79 -16.12
CA VAL A 301 -11.16 -1.18 -16.35
C VAL A 301 -12.14 -1.88 -15.44
N LEU A 302 -12.81 -1.10 -14.60
CA LEU A 302 -13.73 -1.60 -13.58
C LEU A 302 -15.07 -0.88 -13.70
N GLN A 303 -16.16 -1.63 -13.68
CA GLN A 303 -17.52 -1.10 -13.62
C GLN A 303 -18.21 -1.59 -12.36
N LEU A 304 -18.72 -0.65 -11.56
CA LEU A 304 -19.64 -0.95 -10.47
C LEU A 304 -21.06 -0.90 -11.01
N MET A 305 -21.81 -1.98 -10.79
CA MET A 305 -23.09 -2.26 -11.43
C MET A 305 -24.22 -2.33 -10.39
N ARG A 306 -25.42 -1.92 -10.79
CA ARG A 306 -26.67 -2.21 -10.11
C ARG A 306 -27.57 -2.96 -11.08
N GLY A 307 -27.82 -4.25 -10.83
CA GLY A 307 -28.47 -5.12 -11.79
C GLY A 307 -27.70 -5.15 -13.12
N ARG A 308 -28.31 -4.59 -14.18
CA ARG A 308 -27.70 -4.50 -15.52
C ARG A 308 -27.05 -3.14 -15.81
N ASP A 309 -27.28 -2.16 -14.95
CA ASP A 309 -26.92 -0.76 -15.21
C ASP A 309 -25.59 -0.40 -14.56
N VAL A 310 -24.79 0.40 -15.26
CA VAL A 310 -23.50 0.90 -14.76
C VAL A 310 -23.76 2.11 -13.86
N VAL A 311 -23.26 2.06 -12.62
CA VAL A 311 -23.30 3.19 -11.69
C VAL A 311 -22.01 4.00 -11.77
N THR A 312 -20.87 3.31 -11.77
CA THR A 312 -19.54 3.93 -11.78
C THR A 312 -18.64 3.18 -12.74
N THR A 313 -17.98 3.89 -13.64
CA THR A 313 -16.87 3.34 -14.44
C THR A 313 -15.54 3.83 -13.88
N SER A 314 -14.52 2.99 -13.94
CA SER A 314 -13.19 3.32 -13.45
C SER A 314 -12.10 2.86 -14.41
N SER A 315 -11.07 3.69 -14.55
CA SER A 315 -9.81 3.33 -15.18
C SER A 315 -8.71 3.48 -14.13
N ILE A 316 -7.98 2.40 -13.86
CA ILE A 316 -6.87 2.41 -12.91
C ILE A 316 -5.61 1.94 -13.64
N ASN A 317 -4.64 2.83 -13.77
CA ASN A 317 -3.40 2.62 -14.51
C ASN A 317 -2.23 2.68 -13.52
N LEU A 318 -1.63 1.54 -13.24
CA LEU A 318 -0.54 1.39 -12.28
C LEU A 318 0.71 0.97 -13.03
N GLN A 319 1.64 1.90 -13.16
CA GLN A 319 2.84 1.70 -13.95
C GLN A 319 4.07 1.75 -13.07
N GLN A 320 4.90 0.72 -13.17
CA GLN A 320 6.28 0.81 -12.73
C GLN A 320 7.21 1.11 -13.90
N ASN A 321 6.90 0.56 -15.07
CA ASN A 321 7.59 0.83 -16.31
C ASN A 321 7.22 2.22 -16.84
N SER A 322 7.83 3.24 -16.23
CA SER A 322 7.51 4.65 -16.42
C SER A 322 8.75 5.50 -16.17
N TYR A 323 8.63 6.81 -16.31
CA TYR A 323 9.75 7.74 -16.16
C TYR A 323 10.54 7.51 -14.85
N SER A 324 11.83 7.22 -14.98
CA SER A 324 12.77 7.04 -13.88
C SER A 324 13.82 8.14 -13.88
N GLY A 325 14.21 8.60 -12.69
CA GLY A 325 15.40 9.42 -12.50
C GLY A 325 16.69 8.62 -12.33
N ARG A 326 16.64 7.28 -12.48
CA ARG A 326 17.81 6.40 -12.31
C ARG A 326 18.81 6.63 -13.45
N GLY A 327 20.04 6.94 -13.05
CA GLY A 327 21.18 7.12 -13.97
C GLY A 327 22.41 6.30 -13.58
N TRP A 328 22.26 5.29 -12.72
CA TRP A 328 23.35 4.48 -12.20
C TRP A 328 23.02 2.98 -12.26
N PHE A 329 24.08 2.15 -12.30
CA PHE A 329 23.97 0.72 -12.50
C PHE A 329 23.54 -0.03 -11.24
N ASP A 330 24.22 0.12 -10.11
CA ASP A 330 23.89 -0.62 -8.88
C ASP A 330 22.97 0.17 -7.94
N LEU A 331 21.98 -0.50 -7.34
CA LEU A 331 21.17 0.13 -6.30
C LEU A 331 22.03 0.47 -5.06
N PRO A 332 21.71 1.56 -4.35
CA PRO A 332 22.32 1.82 -3.05
C PRO A 332 21.88 0.77 -2.02
N ASP A 333 22.67 0.62 -0.95
CA ASP A 333 22.37 -0.29 0.16
C ASP A 333 20.98 -0.04 0.78
N ASP A 334 20.61 1.24 0.94
CA ASP A 334 19.25 1.65 1.31
C ASP A 334 18.39 1.82 0.06
N THR A 335 17.80 0.73 -0.40
CA THR A 335 16.90 0.73 -1.57
C THR A 335 15.57 1.47 -1.38
N TYR A 336 15.29 2.05 -0.19
CA TYR A 336 14.10 2.87 0.02
C TYR A 336 14.22 4.24 -0.68
N LYS A 337 15.43 4.81 -0.74
CA LYS A 337 15.75 6.06 -1.42
C LYS A 337 16.87 5.88 -2.44
N GLY A 338 17.01 6.79 -3.38
CA GLY A 338 18.13 6.76 -4.34
C GLY A 338 18.05 5.57 -5.29
N ASN A 339 16.85 5.09 -5.60
CA ASN A 339 16.59 4.06 -6.61
C ASN A 339 16.02 4.65 -7.92
N GLY A 340 15.98 5.98 -8.02
CA GLY A 340 15.50 6.71 -9.20
C GLY A 340 13.98 6.76 -9.33
N ARG A 341 13.25 6.33 -8.28
CA ARG A 341 11.79 6.39 -8.23
C ARG A 341 11.31 7.84 -8.21
N VAL A 342 10.35 8.17 -9.06
CA VAL A 342 9.77 9.51 -9.20
C VAL A 342 8.25 9.39 -9.27
N ARG A 343 7.53 9.98 -8.30
CA ARG A 343 6.07 9.85 -8.22
C ARG A 343 5.34 10.73 -9.24
N HIS A 344 4.54 10.10 -10.09
CA HIS A 344 3.57 10.75 -10.97
C HIS A 344 2.19 10.17 -10.69
N GLU A 345 1.33 10.96 -10.06
CA GLU A 345 0.02 10.54 -9.60
C GLU A 345 -1.05 11.54 -10.06
N ARG A 346 -2.13 11.00 -10.63
CA ARG A 346 -3.33 11.74 -11.00
C ARG A 346 -4.56 10.97 -10.56
N VAL A 347 -5.54 11.68 -10.01
CA VAL A 347 -6.88 11.14 -9.75
C VAL A 347 -7.90 12.07 -10.35
N THR A 348 -8.89 11.55 -11.07
CA THR A 348 -10.05 12.33 -11.55
C THR A 348 -11.32 11.67 -11.05
N ILE A 349 -12.22 12.46 -10.48
CA ILE A 349 -13.50 11.99 -9.96
C ILE A 349 -14.60 12.83 -10.60
N GLN A 350 -15.60 12.17 -11.19
CA GLN A 350 -16.79 12.81 -11.75
C GLN A 350 -18.02 12.45 -10.93
N VAL A 351 -18.85 13.44 -10.65
CA VAL A 351 -20.22 13.24 -10.17
C VAL A 351 -21.16 13.74 -11.27
N SER A 352 -21.39 12.86 -12.25
CA SER A 352 -22.17 13.13 -13.45
C SER A 352 -21.73 14.45 -14.13
N HIS A 353 -22.67 15.32 -14.46
CA HIS A 353 -22.45 16.60 -15.16
C HIS A 353 -22.21 17.79 -14.22
N LEU A 354 -22.11 17.57 -12.91
CA LEU A 354 -22.19 18.65 -11.93
C LEU A 354 -20.87 18.98 -11.23
N LEU A 355 -20.02 17.98 -11.02
CA LEU A 355 -18.80 18.14 -10.25
C LEU A 355 -17.67 17.30 -10.83
N ASN A 356 -16.52 17.93 -11.03
CA ASN A 356 -15.26 17.29 -11.35
C ASN A 356 -14.22 17.65 -10.30
N ILE A 357 -13.55 16.65 -9.74
CA ILE A 357 -12.42 16.83 -8.82
C ILE A 357 -11.20 16.16 -9.43
N GLN A 358 -10.08 16.90 -9.50
CA GLN A 358 -8.81 16.37 -9.97
C GLN A 358 -7.74 16.52 -8.88
N VAL A 359 -6.89 15.52 -8.76
CA VAL A 359 -5.70 15.52 -7.92
C VAL A 359 -4.47 15.40 -8.80
N HIS A 360 -3.48 16.24 -8.55
CA HIS A 360 -2.19 16.21 -9.22
C HIS A 360 -1.07 16.15 -8.21
N SER A 361 -0.23 15.11 -8.30
CA SER A 361 0.97 14.98 -7.49
C SER A 361 2.13 14.48 -8.36
N TYR A 362 3.07 15.39 -8.61
CA TYR A 362 4.15 15.17 -9.58
C TYR A 362 5.49 15.57 -8.97
N GLN A 363 6.44 14.65 -9.06
CA GLN A 363 7.83 14.86 -8.69
C GLN A 363 8.69 14.80 -9.97
N SER A 364 9.78 15.55 -10.01
CA SER A 364 10.83 15.43 -11.03
C SER A 364 12.11 14.86 -10.44
N HIS A 365 12.32 15.03 -9.13
CA HIS A 365 13.43 14.49 -8.37
C HIS A 365 12.95 14.01 -7.01
N GLU A 366 13.66 13.04 -6.44
CA GLU A 366 13.29 12.44 -5.16
C GLU A 366 13.44 13.42 -3.97
N GLN A 367 14.39 14.36 -4.04
CA GLN A 367 14.84 15.14 -2.88
C GLN A 367 14.54 16.65 -2.94
N LYS A 368 14.01 17.19 -4.04
CA LYS A 368 13.78 18.64 -4.15
C LYS A 368 12.54 19.05 -3.36
N GLU A 369 12.73 19.66 -2.20
CA GLU A 369 11.65 19.98 -1.25
C GLU A 369 10.87 21.26 -1.61
N THR A 370 10.19 21.25 -2.76
CA THR A 370 9.21 22.28 -3.14
C THR A 370 7.80 21.70 -3.18
N SER A 371 6.80 22.58 -3.06
CA SER A 371 5.37 22.24 -3.20
C SER A 371 4.81 22.52 -4.60
N THR A 372 5.64 23.06 -5.49
CA THR A 372 5.31 23.31 -6.90
C THR A 372 5.40 22.02 -7.73
N VAL A 373 4.81 21.99 -8.92
CA VAL A 373 4.96 20.87 -9.88
C VAL A 373 6.44 20.46 -10.01
N GLY A 374 6.70 19.15 -9.88
CA GLY A 374 8.06 18.58 -9.87
C GLY A 374 8.70 18.50 -8.48
N GLY A 375 8.14 19.19 -7.48
CA GLY A 375 8.59 19.18 -6.10
C GLY A 375 8.11 17.96 -5.31
N LYS A 376 8.88 17.58 -4.29
CA LYS A 376 8.61 16.43 -3.41
C LYS A 376 7.20 16.46 -2.79
N ASP A 377 6.75 17.64 -2.37
CA ASP A 377 5.49 17.84 -1.65
C ASP A 377 4.35 18.34 -2.56
N HIS A 378 4.52 18.35 -3.88
CA HIS A 378 3.46 18.77 -4.79
C HIS A 378 2.20 17.91 -4.64
N PHE A 379 1.10 18.54 -4.25
CA PHE A 379 -0.23 17.93 -4.17
C PHE A 379 -1.29 19.03 -4.31
N ASP A 380 -1.85 19.14 -5.51
CA ASP A 380 -2.89 20.10 -5.84
C ASP A 380 -4.24 19.39 -6.04
N ILE A 381 -5.31 19.99 -5.52
CA ILE A 381 -6.69 19.58 -5.80
C ILE A 381 -7.35 20.68 -6.64
N LEU A 382 -7.89 20.30 -7.79
CA LEU A 382 -8.66 21.17 -8.68
C LEU A 382 -10.12 20.74 -8.64
N ILE A 383 -11.04 21.68 -8.48
CA ILE A 383 -12.47 21.40 -8.38
C ILE A 383 -13.21 22.25 -9.40
N PHE A 384 -14.03 21.64 -10.24
CA PHE A 384 -14.87 22.31 -11.22
C PHE A 384 -16.34 21.99 -10.93
N ARG A 385 -17.20 23.00 -11.00
CA ARG A 385 -18.62 22.90 -10.64
C ARG A 385 -19.51 23.47 -11.73
N ASN A 386 -20.68 22.86 -11.91
CA ASN A 386 -21.76 23.49 -12.65
C ASN A 386 -22.45 24.57 -11.79
N LYS A 387 -21.80 25.74 -11.63
CA LYS A 387 -22.28 26.83 -10.76
C LYS A 387 -23.72 27.23 -11.03
N ARG A 388 -24.20 27.14 -12.26
CA ARG A 388 -25.58 27.51 -12.63
C ARG A 388 -26.63 26.58 -12.04
N LEU A 389 -26.28 25.32 -11.76
CA LEU A 389 -27.20 24.33 -11.19
C LEU A 389 -26.99 24.13 -9.68
N ILE A 390 -25.74 24.15 -9.21
CA ILE A 390 -25.38 23.77 -7.83
C ILE A 390 -24.76 24.92 -7.02
N GLY A 391 -24.65 26.11 -7.60
CA GLY A 391 -24.01 27.26 -6.95
C GLY A 391 -22.51 27.08 -6.69
N GLY A 392 -21.97 27.92 -5.80
CA GLY A 392 -20.55 27.94 -5.42
C GLY A 392 -19.63 28.54 -6.50
N GLU A 393 -18.33 28.32 -6.33
CA GLU A 393 -17.32 28.74 -7.31
C GLU A 393 -17.19 27.72 -8.45
N GLU A 394 -17.15 28.23 -9.69
CA GLU A 394 -16.97 27.42 -10.90
C GLU A 394 -15.66 26.64 -10.86
N PHE A 395 -14.61 27.24 -10.31
CA PHE A 395 -13.30 26.64 -10.15
C PHE A 395 -12.72 26.92 -8.77
N THR A 396 -12.04 25.92 -8.19
CA THR A 396 -11.28 26.08 -6.94
C THR A 396 -10.00 25.27 -7.02
N LYS A 397 -8.87 25.86 -6.63
CA LYS A 397 -7.59 25.18 -6.44
C LYS A 397 -7.21 25.14 -4.96
N ILE A 398 -6.80 23.98 -4.46
CA ILE A 398 -6.36 23.78 -3.06
C ILE A 398 -4.95 23.16 -3.07
N PRO A 399 -3.91 23.92 -2.67
CA PRO A 399 -2.51 23.47 -2.71
C PRO A 399 -2.10 22.76 -1.40
N ILE A 400 -2.64 21.57 -1.15
CA ILE A 400 -2.40 20.78 0.08
C ILE A 400 -0.91 20.66 0.41
N GLY A 401 -0.08 20.47 -0.60
CA GLY A 401 1.38 20.38 -0.44
C GLY A 401 2.01 21.58 0.26
N GLY A 402 1.64 22.79 -0.20
CA GLY A 402 2.09 24.05 0.39
C GLY A 402 1.53 24.24 1.80
N ASP A 403 0.22 24.09 1.96
CA ASP A 403 -0.48 24.27 3.23
C ASP A 403 0.06 23.35 4.33
N MET A 404 0.33 22.08 4.00
CA MET A 404 0.85 21.12 4.96
C MET A 404 2.30 21.42 5.34
N LYS A 405 3.12 21.89 4.39
CA LYS A 405 4.50 22.29 4.67
C LYS A 405 4.54 23.49 5.62
N GLU A 406 3.72 24.50 5.36
CA GLU A 406 3.62 25.70 6.21
C GLU A 406 3.15 25.34 7.63
N LYS A 407 2.08 24.56 7.75
CA LYS A 407 1.53 24.11 9.05
C LYS A 407 2.51 23.28 9.89
N ASN A 408 3.52 22.66 9.27
CA ASN A 408 4.47 21.79 9.95
C ASN A 408 5.92 22.31 9.88
N ALA A 409 6.14 23.60 9.57
CA ALA A 409 7.47 24.17 9.38
C ALA A 409 8.41 24.01 10.60
N GLY A 410 7.87 23.89 11.81
CA GLY A 410 8.64 23.66 13.05
C GLY A 410 8.76 22.20 13.50
N ASP A 411 8.13 21.24 12.82
CA ASP A 411 8.16 19.83 13.22
C ASP A 411 9.32 19.11 12.53
N ARG A 412 10.41 18.88 13.26
CA ARG A 412 11.60 18.16 12.74
C ARG A 412 11.33 16.72 12.27
N TYR A 413 10.19 16.13 12.65
CA TYR A 413 9.76 14.80 12.20
C TYR A 413 8.82 14.85 11.00
N TYR A 414 8.47 16.04 10.50
CA TYR A 414 7.65 16.19 9.30
C TYR A 414 8.46 15.82 8.06
N LEU A 415 8.13 14.68 7.45
CA LEU A 415 8.80 14.17 6.25
C LEU A 415 8.02 14.43 4.96
N GLY A 416 6.81 14.98 5.08
CA GLY A 416 5.85 15.16 4.00
C GLY A 416 4.44 14.76 4.44
N HIS A 417 3.44 15.17 3.64
CA HIS A 417 2.02 14.96 3.94
C HIS A 417 1.61 13.48 3.96
N ASN A 418 2.31 12.59 3.23
CA ASN A 418 2.07 11.15 3.25
C ASN A 418 2.54 10.50 4.56
N GLU A 419 3.74 10.85 5.03
CA GLU A 419 4.27 10.41 6.32
C GLU A 419 3.45 10.96 7.49
N LYS A 420 2.98 12.21 7.38
CA LYS A 420 2.07 12.79 8.38
C LYS A 420 0.75 12.00 8.51
N ALA A 421 0.20 11.52 7.40
CA ALA A 421 -0.98 10.67 7.41
C ALA A 421 -0.73 9.31 8.09
N ARG A 422 0.47 8.72 7.94
CA ARG A 422 0.85 7.50 8.67
C ARG A 422 1.02 7.77 10.17
N GLU A 423 1.58 8.92 10.53
CA GLU A 423 1.68 9.34 11.93
C GLU A 423 0.28 9.42 12.57
N LEU A 424 -0.71 9.97 11.86
CA LEU A 424 -2.08 10.04 12.34
C LEU A 424 -2.68 8.65 12.59
N THR A 425 -2.53 7.72 11.64
CA THR A 425 -2.97 6.32 11.84
C THR A 425 -2.30 5.69 13.07
N MET A 426 -0.99 5.89 13.25
CA MET A 426 -0.27 5.36 14.40
C MET A 426 -0.73 5.99 15.72
N LEU A 427 -1.02 7.29 15.75
CA LEU A 427 -1.57 7.96 16.92
C LEU A 427 -2.95 7.42 17.27
N ASN A 428 -3.83 7.23 16.29
CA ASN A 428 -5.14 6.65 16.50
C ASN A 428 -5.03 5.20 17.01
N PHE A 429 -4.05 4.43 16.55
CA PHE A 429 -3.70 3.13 17.12
C PHE A 429 -3.26 3.21 18.60
N ILE A 430 -2.35 4.13 18.93
CA ILE A 430 -1.86 4.29 20.32
C ILE A 430 -2.98 4.71 21.28
N GLU A 431 -3.84 5.60 20.81
CA GLU A 431 -4.95 6.17 21.58
C GLU A 431 -6.21 5.28 21.56
N GLY A 432 -6.30 4.30 20.65
CA GLY A 432 -7.46 3.43 20.47
C GLY A 432 -8.68 4.13 19.86
N LYS A 433 -8.46 5.12 18.99
CA LYS A 433 -9.53 5.92 18.36
C LYS A 433 -10.07 5.28 17.09
N ASP A 434 -11.36 5.47 16.85
CA ASP A 434 -11.97 5.10 15.58
C ASP A 434 -11.30 5.86 14.41
N ASP A 435 -11.00 5.14 13.33
CA ASP A 435 -10.19 5.66 12.22
C ASP A 435 -10.63 5.06 10.89
N GLU A 436 -10.43 5.78 9.78
CA GLU A 436 -10.75 5.26 8.44
C GLU A 436 -9.84 4.10 8.00
N SER A 437 -8.67 3.94 8.64
CA SER A 437 -7.74 2.83 8.46
C SER A 437 -8.06 1.59 9.30
N GLU A 438 -9.17 1.55 10.05
CA GLU A 438 -9.57 0.33 10.75
C GLU A 438 -9.83 -0.83 9.76
N PHE A 439 -9.35 -2.03 10.11
CA PHE A 439 -9.33 -3.24 9.29
C PHE A 439 -10.68 -3.52 8.61
N ALA A 440 -11.78 -3.42 9.35
CA ALA A 440 -13.13 -3.65 8.84
C ALA A 440 -13.50 -2.74 7.65
N LYS A 441 -12.92 -1.55 7.56
CA LYS A 441 -13.15 -0.60 6.47
C LYS A 441 -12.39 -0.96 5.18
N HIS A 442 -11.55 -2.01 5.20
CA HIS A 442 -10.78 -2.51 4.06
C HIS A 442 -11.42 -3.74 3.37
N ARG A 443 -12.63 -4.16 3.76
CA ARG A 443 -13.35 -5.29 3.12
C ARG A 443 -13.42 -5.16 1.61
N PHE A 444 -13.94 -4.04 1.11
CA PHE A 444 -14.12 -3.83 -0.32
C PHE A 444 -12.78 -3.73 -1.07
N THR A 445 -11.76 -3.16 -0.45
CA THR A 445 -10.39 -3.12 -0.99
C THR A 445 -9.86 -4.53 -1.27
N ASN A 446 -9.96 -5.43 -0.29
CA ASN A 446 -9.42 -6.79 -0.45
C ASN A 446 -10.30 -7.67 -1.35
N GLN A 447 -11.61 -7.42 -1.37
CA GLN A 447 -12.49 -8.05 -2.35
C GLN A 447 -12.08 -7.63 -3.77
N LEU A 448 -11.91 -6.33 -4.04
CA LEU A 448 -11.46 -5.83 -5.34
C LEU A 448 -10.09 -6.39 -5.72
N LEU A 449 -9.11 -6.31 -4.82
CA LEU A 449 -7.75 -6.79 -5.07
C LEU A 449 -7.73 -8.28 -5.44
N SER A 450 -8.47 -9.10 -4.71
CA SER A 450 -8.64 -10.53 -5.02
C SER A 450 -9.24 -10.76 -6.41
N ASN A 451 -10.28 -9.99 -6.78
CA ASN A 451 -10.94 -10.13 -8.08
C ASN A 451 -10.12 -9.56 -9.25
N ILE A 452 -9.32 -8.52 -9.01
CA ILE A 452 -8.34 -8.00 -9.99
C ILE A 452 -7.29 -9.06 -10.27
N TYR A 453 -6.69 -9.66 -9.23
CA TYR A 453 -5.74 -10.75 -9.41
C TYR A 453 -6.38 -11.98 -10.06
N ARG A 454 -7.64 -12.32 -9.73
CA ARG A 454 -8.38 -13.38 -10.43
C ARG A 454 -8.52 -13.07 -11.92
N SER A 455 -8.85 -11.83 -12.27
CA SER A 455 -8.94 -11.36 -13.65
C SER A 455 -7.62 -11.52 -14.39
N ILE A 456 -6.50 -11.19 -13.73
CA ILE A 456 -5.16 -11.39 -14.28
C ILE A 456 -4.87 -12.87 -14.51
N ALA A 457 -5.06 -13.71 -13.49
CA ALA A 457 -4.80 -15.14 -13.57
C ALA A 457 -5.67 -15.84 -14.63
N LEU A 458 -6.95 -15.47 -14.75
CA LEU A 458 -7.83 -15.93 -15.84
C LEU A 458 -7.28 -15.55 -17.21
N GLY A 459 -6.73 -14.34 -17.37
CA GLY A 459 -6.08 -13.91 -18.60
C GLY A 459 -4.86 -14.77 -18.95
N VAL A 460 -4.11 -15.24 -17.96
CA VAL A 460 -2.98 -16.16 -18.16
C VAL A 460 -3.45 -17.55 -18.58
N GLU A 461 -4.45 -18.09 -17.90
CA GLU A 461 -4.92 -19.47 -18.10
C GLU A 461 -5.77 -19.63 -19.37
N THR A 462 -6.60 -18.63 -19.69
CA THR A 462 -7.66 -18.74 -20.71
C THR A 462 -7.54 -17.73 -21.84
N GLY A 463 -6.67 -16.72 -21.71
CA GLY A 463 -6.65 -15.55 -22.60
C GLY A 463 -7.77 -14.53 -22.35
N ASN A 464 -8.77 -14.85 -21.51
CA ASN A 464 -9.86 -13.95 -21.15
C ASN A 464 -9.63 -13.33 -19.77
N ALA A 465 -9.11 -12.11 -19.75
CA ALA A 465 -8.80 -11.38 -18.52
C ALA A 465 -10.00 -10.59 -17.96
N GLN A 466 -11.20 -11.21 -17.93
CA GLN A 466 -12.42 -10.62 -17.38
C GLN A 466 -12.91 -11.36 -16.13
N ALA A 467 -13.38 -10.61 -15.15
CA ALA A 467 -13.97 -11.14 -13.92
C ALA A 467 -15.23 -10.37 -13.54
N THR A 468 -16.29 -11.08 -13.11
CA THR A 468 -17.49 -10.49 -12.51
C THR A 468 -17.68 -11.04 -11.10
N PHE A 469 -18.12 -10.20 -10.16
CA PHE A 469 -18.42 -10.63 -8.79
C PHE A 469 -19.51 -9.79 -8.13
N LYS A 470 -20.13 -10.35 -7.09
CA LYS A 470 -21.09 -9.64 -6.24
C LYS A 470 -20.36 -8.86 -5.15
N ILE A 471 -20.77 -7.62 -4.92
CA ILE A 471 -20.18 -6.77 -3.88
C ILE A 471 -20.81 -7.18 -2.54
N HIS A 472 -19.99 -7.53 -1.57
CA HIS A 472 -20.47 -7.84 -0.22
C HIS A 472 -20.34 -6.58 0.65
N GLY A 473 -21.44 -6.23 1.34
CA GLY A 473 -21.50 -5.11 2.27
C GLY A 473 -20.63 -5.30 3.50
#